data_AF-A0AB38PEV3-F1
#
_entry.id   AF-A0AB38PEV3-F1
#
_cell.length_a   1.000
_cell.length_b   1.000
_cell.length_c   1.000
_cell.angle_alpha   90.00
_cell.angle_beta   90.00
_cell.angle_gamma   90.00
#
_symmetry.space_group_name_H-M   'P 1'
#
loop_
_entity.id
_entity.type
_entity.pdbx_description
1 polymer ?
#
loop_
_entity_poly.entity_id
_entity_poly.type
_entity_poly.pdbx_seq_one_letter_code
_entity_poly.pdbx_strand_id
1 'polypeptide(L)'
;MKNHFENFKKLKAFTLIEMLLVLLIISVLLILIIPNIAKQTAHIQSTGCEAQVKMINSQIEAYTLKHNRTPSNINDLINDGLIKEGQKQCRSG
;
A
#
# COMPACT_ATOMS: atom_id res chain seq x y z
N MET A 1 3.12 -65.04 -25.32
CA MET A 1 3.42 -64.00 -24.32
C MET A 1 2.49 -62.83 -24.62
N LYS A 2 1.56 -62.52 -23.71
CA LYS A 2 0.32 -61.76 -23.98
C LYS A 2 0.59 -60.28 -24.33
N ASN A 3 -0.01 -59.80 -25.42
CA ASN A 3 -0.03 -58.39 -25.82
C ASN A 3 -0.88 -57.57 -24.83
N HIS A 4 -0.23 -56.64 -24.14
CA HIS A 4 -0.84 -55.73 -23.18
C HIS A 4 -0.81 -54.30 -23.74
N PHE A 5 -1.66 -54.03 -24.73
CA PHE A 5 -1.85 -52.68 -25.27
C PHE A 5 -2.95 -52.01 -24.44
N GLU A 6 -2.53 -51.32 -23.37
CA GLU A 6 -3.42 -50.54 -22.50
C GLU A 6 -4.13 -49.45 -23.31
N ASN A 7 -5.46 -49.37 -23.16
CA ASN A 7 -6.29 -48.32 -23.72
C ASN A 7 -6.00 -46.98 -23.04
N PHE A 8 -5.28 -46.07 -23.71
CA PHE A 8 -5.16 -44.68 -23.26
C PHE A 8 -6.53 -43.99 -23.31
N LYS A 9 -7.16 -43.87 -22.14
CA LYS A 9 -8.39 -43.07 -21.95
C LYS A 9 -8.07 -41.62 -22.32
N LYS A 10 -8.70 -41.09 -23.38
CA LYS A 10 -8.58 -39.67 -23.73
C LYS A 10 -9.17 -38.82 -22.61
N LEU A 11 -8.31 -38.24 -21.79
CA LEU A 11 -8.68 -37.20 -20.85
C LEU A 11 -9.04 -35.94 -21.64
N LYS A 12 -10.20 -35.33 -21.35
CA LYS A 12 -10.55 -34.02 -21.93
C LYS A 12 -9.57 -32.99 -21.35
N ALA A 13 -8.61 -32.55 -22.17
CA ALA A 13 -7.69 -31.49 -21.83
C ALA A 13 -8.30 -30.13 -22.20
N PHE A 14 -8.03 -29.13 -21.37
CA PHE A 14 -8.37 -27.73 -21.62
C PHE A 14 -7.76 -27.27 -22.94
N THR A 15 -8.51 -26.55 -23.78
CA THR A 15 -7.98 -26.14 -25.10
C THR A 15 -7.15 -24.86 -24.98
N LEU A 16 -6.23 -24.65 -25.93
CA LEU A 16 -5.47 -23.39 -26.02
C LEU A 16 -6.39 -22.19 -26.21
N ILE A 17 -7.46 -22.34 -26.99
CA ILE A 17 -8.46 -21.28 -27.22
C ILE A 17 -9.14 -20.87 -25.91
N GLU A 18 -9.43 -21.84 -25.05
CA GLU A 18 -10.07 -21.60 -23.76
C GLU A 18 -9.13 -20.83 -22.81
N MET A 19 -7.83 -21.14 -22.81
CA MET A 19 -6.83 -20.33 -22.10
C MET A 19 -6.67 -18.91 -22.67
N LEU A 20 -6.75 -18.74 -23.99
CA LEU A 20 -6.68 -17.42 -24.63
C LEU A 20 -7.86 -16.52 -24.21
N LEU A 21 -9.08 -17.06 -24.15
CA LEU A 21 -10.26 -16.33 -23.68
C LEU A 21 -10.13 -15.95 -22.19
N VAL A 22 -9.58 -16.83 -21.36
CA VAL A 22 -9.34 -16.55 -19.93
C VAL A 22 -8.33 -15.42 -19.75
N LEU A 23 -7.19 -15.45 -20.45
CA LEU A 23 -6.18 -14.39 -20.38
C LEU A 23 -6.72 -13.05 -20.88
N LEU A 24 -7.56 -13.08 -21.92
CA LEU A 24 -8.25 -11.89 -22.43
C LEU A 24 -9.14 -11.27 -21.34
N ILE A 25 -9.98 -12.05 -20.66
CA ILE A 25 -10.83 -11.55 -19.58
C ILE A 25 -9.98 -11.01 -18.41
N ILE A 26 -8.95 -11.74 -17.98
CA ILE A 26 -8.06 -11.31 -16.88
C ILE A 26 -7.39 -9.98 -17.22
N SER A 27 -6.92 -9.79 -18.47
CA SER A 27 -6.25 -8.55 -18.87
C SER A 27 -7.17 -7.32 -18.77
N VAL A 28 -8.44 -7.46 -19.19
CA VAL A 28 -9.45 -6.38 -19.07
C VAL A 28 -9.72 -6.06 -17.60
N LEU A 29 -9.85 -7.08 -16.74
CA LEU A 29 -10.05 -6.89 -15.31
C LEU A 29 -8.86 -6.15 -14.65
N LEU A 30 -7.62 -6.51 -14.99
CA LEU A 30 -6.42 -5.87 -14.46
C LEU A 30 -6.35 -4.37 -14.83
N ILE A 31 -6.70 -4.02 -16.07
CA ILE A 31 -6.73 -2.63 -16.54
C ILE A 31 -7.72 -1.78 -15.72
N LEU A 32 -8.85 -2.34 -15.29
CA LEU A 32 -9.82 -1.64 -14.45
C LEU A 32 -9.36 -1.53 -12.98
N ILE A 33 -8.68 -2.56 -12.46
CA ILE A 33 -8.26 -2.65 -11.06
C ILE A 33 -7.06 -1.72 -10.75
N ILE A 34 -6.03 -1.72 -11.59
CA ILE A 34 -4.79 -0.93 -11.39
C ILE A 34 -5.05 0.56 -11.13
N PRO A 35 -5.82 1.31 -11.96
CA PRO A 35 -6.05 2.74 -11.73
C PRO A 35 -6.86 3.00 -10.46
N ASN A 36 -7.71 2.06 -10.04
CA ASN A 36 -8.47 2.18 -8.79
C ASN A 36 -7.55 2.05 -7.57
N ILE A 37 -6.62 1.07 -7.58
CA ILE A 37 -5.63 0.90 -6.50
C ILE A 37 -4.69 2.10 -6.41
N ALA A 38 -4.16 2.58 -7.54
CA ALA A 38 -3.23 3.71 -7.56
C ALA A 38 -3.83 4.99 -6.93
N LYS A 39 -5.11 5.27 -7.22
CA LYS A 39 -5.85 6.40 -6.62
C LYS A 39 -6.04 6.25 -5.12
N GLN A 40 -6.37 5.04 -4.65
CA GLN A 40 -6.53 4.77 -3.22
C GLN A 40 -5.21 4.94 -2.46
N THR A 41 -4.08 4.47 -3.03
CA THR A 41 -2.76 4.64 -2.42
C THR A 41 -2.40 6.12 -2.24
N ALA A 42 -2.65 6.96 -3.25
CA ALA A 42 -2.40 8.39 -3.15
C ALA A 42 -3.29 9.06 -2.08
N HIS A 43 -4.56 8.68 -2.01
CA HIS A 43 -5.48 9.18 -0.98
C HIS A 43 -5.03 8.77 0.42
N ILE A 44 -4.66 7.50 0.63
CA ILE A 44 -4.15 6.98 1.90
C ILE A 44 -2.89 7.75 2.35
N GLN A 45 -1.98 8.08 1.42
CA GLN A 45 -0.80 8.89 1.73
C GLN A 45 -1.20 10.30 2.21
N SER A 46 -2.14 10.96 1.53
CA SER A 46 -2.62 12.29 1.93
C SER A 46 -3.28 12.28 3.32
N THR A 47 -4.18 11.33 3.58
CA THR A 47 -4.85 11.17 4.88
C THR A 47 -3.86 10.79 5.98
N GLY A 48 -2.89 9.92 5.69
CA GLY A 48 -1.82 9.57 6.62
C GLY A 48 -0.95 10.77 6.99
N CYS A 49 -0.60 11.61 6.01
CA CYS A 49 0.14 12.85 6.25
C CYS A 49 -0.68 13.85 7.09
N GLU A 50 -1.97 14.01 6.80
CA GLU A 50 -2.86 14.87 7.59
C GLU A 50 -2.93 14.40 9.05
N ALA A 51 -3.06 13.10 9.28
CA ALA A 51 -3.05 12.53 10.63
C ALA A 51 -1.72 12.75 11.35
N GLN A 52 -0.59 12.60 10.65
CA GLN A 52 0.74 12.86 11.19
C GLN A 52 0.91 14.34 11.58
N VAL A 53 0.43 15.28 10.75
CA VAL A 53 0.44 16.71 11.07
C VAL A 53 -0.39 17.00 12.32
N LYS A 54 -1.58 16.41 12.44
CA LYS A 54 -2.43 16.55 13.65
C LYS A 54 -1.72 16.06 14.90
N MET A 55 -1.06 14.90 14.83
CA MET A 55 -0.27 14.37 15.94
C MET A 55 0.88 15.32 16.32
N ILE A 56 1.61 15.88 15.33
CA ILE A 56 2.68 16.85 15.59
C ILE A 56 2.13 18.13 16.24
N ASN A 57 0.94 18.60 15.83
CA ASN A 57 0.30 19.76 16.47
C ASN A 57 0.00 19.50 17.94
N SER A 58 -0.49 18.31 18.30
CA SER A 58 -0.65 17.93 19.72
C SER A 58 0.68 17.92 20.48
N GLN A 59 1.79 17.56 19.82
CA GLN A 59 3.12 17.64 20.42
C GLN A 59 3.61 19.08 20.57
N ILE A 60 3.26 19.99 19.65
CA ILE A 60 3.53 21.43 19.77
C ILE A 60 2.79 22.01 20.97
N GLU A 61 1.53 21.62 21.18
CA GLU A 61 0.76 22.02 22.36
C GLU A 61 1.41 21.50 23.64
N ALA A 62 1.79 20.22 23.70
CA ALA A 62 2.49 19.64 24.84
C ALA A 62 3.82 20.36 25.14
N TYR A 63 4.60 20.69 24.09
CA TYR A 63 5.82 21.48 24.22
C TYR A 63 5.56 22.86 24.82
N THR A 64 4.50 23.51 24.35
CA THR A 64 4.11 24.86 24.78
C THR A 64 3.69 24.87 26.24
N LEU A 65 2.95 23.86 26.70
CA LEU A 65 2.58 23.69 28.11
C LEU A 65 3.81 23.49 29.00
N LYS A 66 4.82 22.76 28.52
CA LYS A 66 6.03 22.46 29.29
C LYS A 66 7.02 23.63 29.37
N HIS A 67 7.17 24.39 28.28
CA HIS A 67 8.21 25.43 28.15
C HIS A 67 7.66 26.86 28.21
N ASN A 68 6.33 27.04 28.29
CA ASN A 68 5.65 28.34 28.19
C ASN A 68 6.01 29.13 26.92
N ARG A 69 6.44 28.43 25.87
CA ARG A 69 6.78 28.99 24.56
C ARG A 69 6.48 28.00 23.47
N THR A 70 6.15 28.48 22.29
CA THR A 70 6.05 27.63 21.11
C THR A 70 7.45 27.16 20.66
N PRO A 71 7.57 25.95 20.09
CA PRO A 71 8.83 25.49 19.51
C PRO A 71 9.15 26.36 18.28
N SER A 72 10.41 26.78 18.15
CA SER A 72 10.83 27.66 17.03
C SER A 72 11.13 26.86 15.76
N ASN A 73 11.41 25.58 15.90
CA ASN A 73 11.72 24.66 14.81
C ASN A 73 11.37 23.22 15.22
N ILE A 74 11.32 22.31 14.25
CA ILE A 74 10.96 20.91 14.51
C ILE A 74 11.99 20.15 15.36
N ASN A 75 13.23 20.62 15.43
CA ASN A 75 14.27 19.98 16.25
C ASN A 75 14.04 20.24 17.74
N ASP A 76 13.37 21.34 18.13
CA ASP A 76 12.98 21.58 19.53
C ASP A 76 12.11 20.44 20.06
N LEU A 77 11.19 19.92 19.23
CA LEU A 77 10.33 18.78 19.55
C LEU A 77 11.10 17.44 19.64
N ILE A 78 12.19 17.31 18.88
CA ILE A 78 13.04 16.09 18.87
C ILE A 78 13.97 16.07 20.06
N ASN A 79 14.60 17.21 20.36
CA ASN A 79 15.47 17.37 21.50
C ASN A 79 14.71 17.11 22.81
N ASP A 80 13.43 17.45 22.85
CA ASP A 80 12.55 17.19 23.99
C ASP A 80 11.92 15.78 23.99
N GLY A 81 12.22 14.96 22.96
CA GLY A 81 11.76 13.58 22.85
C GLY A 81 10.29 13.40 22.47
N LEU A 82 9.61 14.47 22.04
CA LEU A 82 8.18 14.46 21.70
C LEU A 82 7.91 13.84 20.32
N ILE A 83 8.88 13.91 19.41
CA ILE A 83 8.84 13.27 18.09
C ILE A 83 10.20 12.64 17.74
N LYS A 84 10.18 11.65 16.84
CA LYS A 84 11.38 10.99 16.28
C LYS A 84 11.82 11.67 14.99
N GLU A 85 13.10 11.54 14.62
CA GLU A 85 13.64 12.13 13.38
C GLU A 85 12.88 11.71 12.11
N GLY A 86 12.43 10.45 12.05
CA GLY A 86 11.65 9.94 10.92
C GLY A 86 10.26 10.57 10.77
N GLN A 87 9.80 11.35 11.75
CA GLN A 87 8.52 12.05 11.73
C GLN A 87 8.63 13.51 11.27
N LYS A 88 9.85 14.00 10.96
CA LYS A 88 10.10 15.36 10.43
C LYS A 88 9.38 15.63 9.11
N GLN A 89 9.15 14.58 8.32
CA GLN A 89 8.57 14.65 6.99
C GLN A 89 7.44 13.63 6.85
N CYS A 90 6.41 13.99 6.10
CA CYS A 90 5.46 13.00 5.64
C CYS A 90 6.17 12.04 4.69
N ARG A 91 5.98 10.74 4.89
CA ARG A 91 6.39 9.74 3.90
C ARG A 91 5.46 9.85 2.70
N SER A 92 5.83 10.69 1.75
CA SER A 92 5.41 10.47 0.36
C SER A 92 6.13 9.21 -0.11
N GLY A 93 5.36 8.21 -0.52
CA GLY A 93 5.89 6.94 -1.02
C GLY A 93 6.73 7.12 -2.27
#